data_AF-A0A314KME7-F1
#
_entry.id   AF-A0A314KME7-F1
#
_cell.length_a   1.000
_cell.length_b   1.000
_cell.length_c   1.000
_cell.angle_alpha   90.00
_cell.angle_beta   90.00
_cell.angle_gamma   90.00
#
_symmetry.space_group_name_H-M   'P 1'
#
loop_
_entity.id
_entity.type
_entity.pdbx_description
1 polymer ?
#
loop_
_entity_poly.entity_id
_entity_poly.type
_entity_poly.pdbx_seq_one_letter_code
_entity_poly.pdbx_strand_id
1 'polypeptide(L)'
;MDKSDECCSTHLIDGDRIFNVTGLENFSKEVKLAECGLSYAVVSIMVPQSSGKSTLLNHLFFTNFREMDAYKGRSQTTKGIAFANPTSCTHRVPLFQGGCTTDDTAFEKQSALFALAVSDIVLINMWCHDIGREQAANKPLLKTVFQVMMRLFSPRKTTLMFVIRDKTRTPLENLEPVLREDIQKIWDSVPKPQAHKETPLSDFSYKRKNNSKNRYDADATFFDDGVRSTKRKQLEEKLLQLVQEAYQSMLGHVRSRTSERFKEAFDKALKGGKGFAVAAQDCTEFFMSHFNEECADAVIGQANWDPSRIRDKLKRDADAHIAEVRSAKLAEVTTLYETKSNEALAGPVEALLDGAGDDTWPAIRKLLQRETETGVLGFSTALSDFEMDEQARDNMVSRLKDYAQGVVEAKAKVEAGRVLVRMKDRFSTLFSHDSDSMPRVWTGKEDIRAITKTARSASLKFLSVMAAIRLEDEGDSIEKTLALALVDGKSGASTSESSTSVPALKTLITPVQCKSLWRQFKSETEYTVTQAIAAQEASRRSNNWLPPPWPTVALVVLGFNEFMTLLRKPFGCNWTSPVNSAMVLFLDFSLYPQSSFLLS
;
A
#
# COMPACT_ATOMS: atom_id res chain seq x y z
N MET A 1 43.85 -13.15 32.67
CA MET A 1 44.26 -14.56 32.59
C MET A 1 42.98 -15.35 32.71
N ASP A 2 42.28 -15.52 31.58
CA ASP A 2 40.96 -16.13 31.52
C ASP A 2 41.05 -17.63 31.82
N LYS A 3 40.27 -18.09 32.78
CA LYS A 3 40.12 -19.50 33.19
C LYS A 3 38.90 -20.17 32.53
N SER A 4 38.46 -19.70 31.36
CA SER A 4 37.17 -20.10 30.78
C SER A 4 37.22 -21.15 29.67
N ASP A 5 38.40 -21.64 29.27
CA ASP A 5 38.54 -22.61 28.17
C ASP A 5 39.32 -23.88 28.56
N GLU A 6 39.20 -24.36 29.80
CA GLU A 6 39.70 -25.69 30.17
C GLU A 6 38.61 -26.75 29.97
N CYS A 7 38.86 -27.71 29.06
CA CYS A 7 38.02 -28.88 28.86
C CYS A 7 37.99 -29.73 30.15
N CYS A 8 36.84 -29.80 30.81
CA CYS A 8 36.65 -30.66 31.98
C CYS A 8 36.44 -32.11 31.54
N SER A 9 37.37 -32.99 31.91
CA SER A 9 37.26 -34.44 31.71
C SER A 9 37.36 -35.17 33.05
N THR A 10 36.48 -36.14 33.29
CA THR A 10 36.44 -36.94 34.53
C THR A 10 36.27 -38.42 34.21
N HIS A 11 36.92 -39.30 34.98
CA HIS A 11 36.72 -40.75 34.89
C HIS A 11 35.44 -41.15 35.65
N LEU A 12 34.49 -41.76 34.93
CA LEU A 12 33.20 -42.18 35.46
C LEU A 12 33.26 -43.58 36.08
N ILE A 13 33.99 -44.48 35.44
CA ILE A 13 34.26 -45.84 35.94
C ILE A 13 35.75 -46.08 35.80
N ASP A 14 36.43 -46.35 36.91
CA ASP A 14 37.86 -46.67 36.90
C ASP A 14 38.11 -48.14 36.51
N GLY A 15 39.38 -48.53 36.32
CA GLY A 15 39.79 -49.89 35.97
C GLY A 15 39.28 -50.98 36.91
N ASP A 16 39.01 -50.61 38.18
CA ASP A 16 38.48 -51.50 39.21
C ASP A 16 36.94 -51.61 39.21
N ARG A 17 36.28 -51.07 38.17
CA ARG A 17 34.82 -51.10 37.95
C ARG A 17 34.00 -50.35 39.02
N ILE A 18 34.62 -49.43 39.76
CA ILE A 18 33.95 -48.58 40.76
C ILE A 18 33.44 -47.30 40.07
N PHE A 19 32.18 -46.95 40.34
CA PHE A 19 31.54 -45.75 39.80
C PHE A 19 31.91 -44.51 40.62
N ASN A 20 32.48 -43.50 39.97
CA ASN A 20 32.95 -42.28 40.60
C ASN A 20 31.81 -41.25 40.78
N VAL A 21 31.00 -41.45 41.81
CA VAL A 21 29.84 -40.59 42.13
C VAL A 21 30.29 -39.14 42.38
N THR A 22 31.35 -38.95 43.18
CA THR A 22 31.85 -37.62 43.56
C THR A 22 32.37 -36.84 42.36
N GLY A 23 33.06 -37.51 41.43
CA GLY A 23 33.52 -36.91 40.18
C GLY A 23 32.37 -36.51 39.26
N LEU A 24 31.32 -37.34 39.17
CA LEU A 24 30.14 -37.04 38.36
C LEU A 24 29.34 -35.85 38.91
N GLU A 25 29.16 -35.76 40.24
CA GLU A 25 28.47 -34.65 40.87
C GLU A 25 29.20 -33.31 40.65
N ASN A 26 30.54 -33.32 40.76
CA ASN A 26 31.36 -32.15 40.49
C ASN A 26 31.26 -31.74 39.01
N PHE A 27 31.37 -32.69 38.09
CA PHE A 27 31.19 -32.45 36.67
C PHE A 27 29.79 -31.89 36.35
N SER A 28 28.73 -32.44 36.97
CA SER A 28 27.36 -31.99 36.76
C SER A 28 27.14 -30.55 37.22
N LYS A 29 27.82 -30.13 38.28
CA LYS A 29 27.78 -28.75 38.80
C LYS A 29 28.56 -27.79 37.90
N GLU A 30 29.76 -28.18 37.47
CA GLU A 30 30.60 -27.35 36.58
C GLU A 30 29.96 -27.16 35.20
N VAL A 31 29.39 -28.22 34.64
CA VAL A 31 28.73 -28.22 33.32
C VAL A 31 27.27 -27.74 33.42
N LYS A 32 26.77 -27.44 34.64
CA LYS A 32 25.40 -26.99 34.93
C LYS A 32 24.33 -27.83 34.23
N LEU A 33 24.45 -29.16 34.26
CA LEU A 33 23.54 -30.07 33.55
C LEU A 33 22.07 -29.91 33.96
N ALA A 34 21.82 -29.52 35.22
CA ALA A 34 20.47 -29.27 35.73
C ALA A 34 19.75 -28.10 35.03
N GLU A 35 20.48 -27.08 34.57
CA GLU A 35 19.92 -25.94 33.83
C GLU A 35 19.59 -26.31 32.37
N CYS A 36 20.24 -27.33 31.82
CA CYS A 36 20.04 -27.77 30.43
C CYS A 36 18.76 -28.59 30.23
N GLY A 37 18.09 -29.06 31.28
CA GLY A 37 16.84 -29.84 31.17
C GLY A 37 17.00 -31.07 30.25
N LEU A 38 16.24 -31.12 29.15
CA LEU A 38 16.30 -32.18 28.14
C LEU A 38 17.09 -31.78 26.87
N SER A 39 17.77 -30.63 26.88
CA SER A 39 18.45 -30.05 25.70
C SER A 39 19.93 -30.46 25.57
N TYR A 40 20.26 -31.69 25.96
CA TYR A 40 21.59 -32.28 25.76
C TYR A 40 21.46 -33.60 25.01
N ALA A 41 22.50 -33.97 24.26
CA ALA A 41 22.59 -35.24 23.57
C ALA A 41 23.83 -35.98 24.06
N VAL A 42 23.69 -37.27 24.32
CA VAL A 42 24.80 -38.10 24.78
C VAL A 42 25.44 -38.83 23.60
N VAL A 43 26.74 -38.63 23.39
CA VAL A 43 27.51 -39.28 22.33
C VAL A 43 28.54 -40.23 22.95
N SER A 44 28.55 -41.50 22.54
CA SER A 44 29.60 -42.45 22.90
C SER A 44 30.40 -42.90 21.69
N ILE A 45 31.65 -43.31 21.92
CA ILE A 45 32.47 -43.98 20.90
C ILE A 45 32.80 -45.42 21.33
N MET A 46 32.52 -46.39 20.46
CA MET A 46 32.78 -47.82 20.68
C MET A 46 33.68 -48.40 19.60
N VAL A 47 34.87 -48.86 19.97
CA VAL A 47 35.88 -49.35 19.02
C VAL A 47 36.90 -50.27 19.71
N PRO A 48 37.55 -51.23 19.01
CA PRO A 48 38.69 -51.99 19.52
C PRO A 48 39.90 -51.14 19.93
N GLN A 49 40.74 -51.63 20.84
CA GLN A 49 41.88 -50.90 21.43
C GLN A 49 42.81 -50.26 20.37
N SER A 50 43.34 -49.07 20.69
CA SER A 50 44.33 -48.33 19.86
C SER A 50 43.87 -47.92 18.44
N SER A 51 42.57 -47.74 18.23
CA SER A 51 41.96 -47.31 16.96
C SER A 51 41.90 -45.78 16.74
N GLY A 52 42.67 -44.98 17.48
CA GLY A 52 42.63 -43.51 17.38
C GLY A 52 41.36 -42.84 17.91
N LYS A 53 40.74 -43.41 18.98
CA LYS A 53 39.53 -42.88 19.63
C LYS A 53 39.73 -41.48 20.22
N SER A 54 40.68 -41.33 21.15
CA SER A 54 40.98 -40.05 21.79
C SER A 54 41.27 -38.96 20.74
N THR A 55 42.09 -39.29 19.73
CA THR A 55 42.43 -38.39 18.62
C THR A 55 41.20 -37.97 17.81
N LEU A 56 40.26 -38.89 17.54
CA LEU A 56 39.02 -38.55 16.84
C LEU A 56 38.15 -37.59 17.66
N LEU A 57 37.98 -37.88 18.96
CA LEU A 57 37.14 -37.08 19.84
C LEU A 57 37.73 -35.67 20.04
N ASN A 58 39.04 -35.60 20.25
CA ASN A 58 39.77 -34.35 20.41
C ASN A 58 39.65 -33.47 19.16
N HIS A 59 39.77 -34.04 17.97
CA HIS A 59 39.66 -33.28 16.72
C HIS A 59 38.21 -32.95 16.34
N LEU A 60 37.24 -33.82 16.63
CA LEU A 60 35.84 -33.63 16.22
C LEU A 60 35.06 -32.72 17.18
N PHE A 61 35.34 -32.83 18.48
CA PHE A 61 34.59 -32.14 19.53
C PHE A 61 35.46 -31.19 20.37
N PHE A 62 36.72 -30.96 19.98
CA PHE A 62 37.65 -30.08 20.71
C PHE A 62 37.82 -30.49 22.19
N THR A 63 37.89 -31.81 22.45
CA THR A 63 38.15 -32.36 23.79
C THR A 63 39.64 -32.52 24.07
N ASN A 64 39.99 -32.81 25.33
CA ASN A 64 41.38 -33.02 25.76
C ASN A 64 41.61 -34.42 26.38
N PHE A 65 41.16 -35.48 25.68
CA PHE A 65 41.42 -36.85 26.11
C PHE A 65 42.89 -37.23 25.91
N ARG A 66 43.46 -38.01 26.83
CA ARG A 66 44.83 -38.50 26.73
C ARG A 66 45.03 -39.36 25.48
N GLU A 67 45.99 -38.99 24.65
CA GLU A 67 46.40 -39.72 23.45
C GLU A 67 47.61 -40.62 23.70
N MET A 68 47.75 -41.67 22.87
CA MET A 68 48.84 -42.63 22.97
C MET A 68 50.13 -41.99 22.47
N ASP A 69 51.18 -42.02 23.30
CA ASP A 69 52.50 -41.57 22.89
C ASP A 69 53.17 -42.65 22.01
N ALA A 70 53.23 -42.38 20.70
CA ALA A 70 53.77 -43.32 19.72
C ALA A 70 55.24 -43.70 19.97
N TYR A 71 56.02 -42.84 20.62
CA TYR A 71 57.44 -43.07 20.91
C TYR A 71 57.66 -44.06 22.06
N LYS A 72 56.64 -44.31 22.90
CA LYS A 72 56.69 -45.25 24.04
C LYS A 72 56.15 -46.64 23.70
N GLY A 73 55.85 -46.90 22.43
CA GLY A 73 55.29 -48.16 21.95
C GLY A 73 53.77 -48.25 22.11
N ARG A 74 53.18 -49.25 21.45
CA ARG A 74 51.73 -49.49 21.48
C ARG A 74 51.32 -49.98 22.87
N SER A 75 50.70 -49.10 23.65
CA SER A 75 50.23 -49.38 25.00
C SER A 75 48.82 -48.85 25.21
N GLN A 76 48.07 -49.46 26.13
CA GLN A 76 46.71 -49.05 26.45
C GLN A 76 46.71 -47.64 27.06
N THR A 77 45.98 -46.71 26.44
CA THR A 77 45.97 -45.30 26.84
C THR A 77 44.83 -44.93 27.79
N THR A 78 43.70 -45.63 27.69
CA THR A 78 42.48 -45.36 28.48
C THR A 78 42.11 -46.61 29.25
N LYS A 79 42.11 -46.53 30.59
CA LYS A 79 41.52 -47.54 31.47
C LYS A 79 40.18 -46.99 31.97
N GLY A 80 39.12 -47.78 31.83
CA GLY A 80 37.80 -47.39 32.29
C GLY A 80 36.96 -46.58 31.28
N ILE A 81 35.92 -45.92 31.80
CA ILE A 81 35.00 -45.07 31.04
C ILE A 81 35.24 -43.61 31.44
N ALA A 82 35.58 -42.76 30.48
CA ALA A 82 35.80 -41.34 30.69
C ALA A 82 34.67 -40.47 30.11
N PHE A 83 34.46 -39.32 30.73
CA PHE A 83 33.44 -38.34 30.41
C PHE A 83 34.08 -36.97 30.18
N ALA A 84 33.67 -36.24 29.14
CA ALA A 84 34.15 -34.88 28.90
C ALA A 84 33.06 -33.98 28.33
N ASN A 85 33.18 -32.68 28.62
CA ASN A 85 32.38 -31.63 28.00
C ASN A 85 33.21 -30.88 26.93
N PRO A 86 32.75 -30.80 25.68
CA PRO A 86 33.43 -30.06 24.63
C PRO A 86 33.34 -28.53 24.85
N THR A 87 34.41 -27.80 24.53
CA THR A 87 34.52 -26.36 24.77
C THR A 87 33.80 -25.49 23.72
N SER A 88 33.55 -26.00 22.51
CA SER A 88 33.07 -25.17 21.37
C SER A 88 31.66 -25.50 20.82
N CYS A 89 30.90 -26.39 21.45
CA CYS A 89 29.57 -26.78 20.94
C CYS A 89 28.43 -25.99 21.63
N THR A 90 27.54 -25.37 20.85
CA THR A 90 26.33 -24.65 21.32
C THR A 90 25.33 -25.54 22.06
N HIS A 91 25.42 -26.86 21.87
CA HIS A 91 24.72 -27.88 22.66
C HIS A 91 25.77 -28.68 23.44
N ARG A 92 25.61 -28.77 24.76
CA ARG A 92 26.56 -29.49 25.63
C ARG A 92 26.38 -30.98 25.40
N VAL A 93 27.36 -31.61 24.74
CA VAL A 93 27.34 -33.04 24.39
C VAL A 93 28.29 -33.78 25.33
N PRO A 94 27.79 -34.45 26.37
CA PRO A 94 28.62 -35.38 27.13
C PRO A 94 29.17 -36.50 26.24
N LEU A 95 30.50 -36.62 26.20
CA LEU A 95 31.18 -37.66 25.44
C LEU A 95 31.66 -38.83 26.30
N PHE A 96 31.32 -40.04 25.87
CA PHE A 96 31.74 -41.30 26.50
C PHE A 96 32.88 -41.98 25.74
N GLN A 97 33.99 -42.25 26.43
CA GLN A 97 35.09 -43.08 25.91
C GLN A 97 35.26 -44.35 26.76
N GLY A 98 35.01 -45.53 26.18
CA GLY A 98 35.36 -46.82 26.79
C GLY A 98 36.74 -47.32 26.35
N GLY A 99 37.57 -47.79 27.29
CA GLY A 99 38.87 -48.42 27.01
C GLY A 99 38.93 -49.89 27.47
N CYS A 100 39.42 -50.79 26.61
CA CYS A 100 39.56 -52.23 26.89
C CYS A 100 40.82 -52.57 27.69
N THR A 101 40.70 -53.37 28.74
CA THR A 101 41.79 -54.21 29.28
C THR A 101 41.85 -55.51 28.48
N THR A 102 43.07 -56.01 28.24
CA THR A 102 43.40 -56.96 27.16
C THR A 102 42.75 -58.35 27.22
N ASP A 103 42.10 -58.77 28.32
CA ASP A 103 41.54 -60.14 28.44
C ASP A 103 40.10 -60.22 29.00
N ASP A 104 39.46 -59.08 29.33
CA ASP A 104 38.15 -59.08 29.99
C ASP A 104 36.99 -58.82 29.00
N THR A 105 36.55 -59.86 28.29
CA THR A 105 35.34 -59.79 27.44
C THR A 105 34.09 -59.37 28.23
N ALA A 106 34.08 -59.62 29.54
CA ALA A 106 33.01 -59.19 30.44
C ALA A 106 32.97 -57.66 30.60
N PHE A 107 34.14 -57.02 30.76
CA PHE A 107 34.23 -55.56 30.90
C PHE A 107 33.88 -54.85 29.60
N GLU A 108 34.28 -55.42 28.46
CA GLU A 108 33.88 -54.91 27.14
C GLU A 108 32.36 -54.96 26.93
N LYS A 109 31.73 -56.10 27.26
CA LYS A 109 30.27 -56.26 27.22
C LYS A 109 29.54 -55.30 28.15
N GLN A 110 30.05 -55.10 29.37
CA GLN A 110 29.47 -54.20 30.37
C GLN A 110 29.61 -52.73 29.95
N SER A 111 30.78 -52.35 29.41
CA SER A 111 31.02 -50.99 28.92
C SER A 111 30.17 -50.69 27.68
N ALA A 112 30.01 -51.67 26.78
CA ALA A 112 29.11 -51.55 25.63
C ALA A 112 27.64 -51.44 26.06
N LEU A 113 27.20 -52.24 27.02
CA LEU A 113 25.85 -52.15 27.61
C LEU A 113 25.62 -50.76 28.21
N PHE A 114 26.57 -50.28 29.01
CA PHE A 114 26.47 -49.00 29.68
C PHE A 114 26.39 -47.84 28.68
N ALA A 115 27.27 -47.80 27.68
CA ALA A 115 27.24 -46.74 26.70
C ALA A 115 26.03 -46.84 25.75
N LEU A 116 25.51 -48.03 25.41
CA LEU A 116 24.24 -48.18 24.69
C LEU A 116 23.03 -47.72 25.51
N ALA A 117 23.03 -47.98 26.82
CA ALA A 117 21.91 -47.61 27.69
C ALA A 117 21.82 -46.09 27.90
N VAL A 118 22.97 -45.41 27.95
CA VAL A 118 23.05 -43.98 28.28
C VAL A 118 23.12 -43.09 27.02
N SER A 119 23.62 -43.59 25.88
CA SER A 119 23.87 -42.75 24.69
C SER A 119 22.69 -42.65 23.72
N ASP A 120 22.50 -41.45 23.18
CA ASP A 120 21.59 -41.19 22.06
C ASP A 120 22.25 -41.53 20.72
N ILE A 121 23.55 -41.29 20.61
CA ILE A 121 24.37 -41.56 19.42
C ILE A 121 25.59 -42.39 19.83
N VAL A 122 25.84 -43.48 19.10
CA VAL A 122 27.03 -44.32 19.26
C VAL A 122 27.85 -44.25 17.99
N LEU A 123 29.06 -43.70 18.10
CA LEU A 123 30.06 -43.65 17.05
C LEU A 123 30.80 -44.98 16.98
N ILE A 124 30.76 -45.62 15.81
CA ILE A 124 31.47 -46.86 15.53
C ILE A 124 32.59 -46.52 14.54
N ASN A 125 33.81 -46.41 15.04
CA ASN A 125 34.98 -46.05 14.23
C ASN A 125 35.55 -47.31 13.58
N MET A 126 35.63 -47.34 12.26
CA MET A 126 36.09 -48.50 11.48
C MET A 126 37.18 -48.07 10.49
N TRP A 127 38.18 -48.93 10.29
CA TRP A 127 39.18 -48.71 9.23
C TRP A 127 38.58 -49.09 7.88
N CYS A 128 38.83 -48.30 6.83
CA CYS A 128 38.29 -48.58 5.49
C CYS A 128 38.69 -49.96 4.97
N HIS A 129 39.90 -50.43 5.31
CA HIS A 129 40.39 -51.75 4.91
C HIS A 129 39.76 -52.94 5.68
N ASP A 130 39.01 -52.69 6.76
CA ASP A 130 38.27 -53.71 7.51
C ASP A 130 36.90 -54.01 6.87
N ILE A 131 36.41 -53.13 6.00
CA ILE A 131 35.12 -53.29 5.32
C ILE A 131 35.23 -54.42 4.28
N GLY A 132 34.32 -55.39 4.30
CA GLY A 132 34.33 -56.55 3.40
C GLY A 132 35.26 -57.70 3.82
N ARG A 133 35.99 -57.58 4.94
CA ARG A 133 36.79 -58.70 5.48
C ARG A 133 35.93 -59.62 6.36
N GLU A 134 36.10 -60.93 6.20
CA GLU A 134 35.38 -61.92 7.01
C GLU A 134 35.84 -61.89 8.48
N GLN A 135 37.13 -61.64 8.72
CA GLN A 135 37.75 -61.52 10.05
C GLN A 135 38.17 -60.07 10.35
N ALA A 136 37.21 -59.13 10.30
CA ALA A 136 37.48 -57.73 10.64
C ALA A 136 37.46 -57.52 12.16
N ALA A 137 38.34 -56.63 12.66
CA ALA A 137 38.48 -56.33 14.09
C ALA A 137 37.17 -55.84 14.75
N ASN A 138 36.23 -55.29 13.97
CA ASN A 138 34.97 -54.73 14.45
C ASN A 138 33.78 -55.70 14.43
N LYS A 139 33.88 -56.87 13.75
CA LYS A 139 32.75 -57.84 13.66
C LYS A 139 32.36 -58.43 15.03
N PRO A 140 33.30 -58.86 15.90
CA PRO A 140 32.96 -59.34 17.25
C PRO A 140 32.34 -58.27 18.15
N LEU A 141 32.81 -57.02 18.03
CA LEU A 141 32.28 -55.88 18.76
C LEU A 141 30.84 -55.55 18.32
N LEU A 142 30.57 -55.49 17.02
CA LEU A 142 29.22 -55.26 16.48
C LEU A 142 28.25 -56.36 16.87
N LYS A 143 28.68 -57.63 16.84
CA LYS A 143 27.88 -58.76 17.32
C LYS A 143 27.54 -58.60 18.80
N THR A 144 28.49 -58.14 19.60
CA THR A 144 28.27 -57.85 21.03
C THR A 144 27.30 -56.69 21.23
N VAL A 145 27.45 -55.59 20.49
CA VAL A 145 26.55 -54.43 20.51
C VAL A 145 25.12 -54.85 20.21
N PHE A 146 24.90 -55.64 19.14
CA PHE A 146 23.56 -56.12 18.80
C PHE A 146 23.00 -57.13 19.82
N GLN A 147 23.81 -58.06 20.32
CA GLN A 147 23.39 -58.96 21.41
C GLN A 147 22.95 -58.21 22.66
N VAL A 148 23.66 -57.15 23.00
CA VAL A 148 23.42 -56.32 24.18
C VAL A 148 22.21 -55.40 23.95
N MET A 149 22.08 -54.82 22.77
CA MET A 149 20.91 -54.04 22.35
C MET A 149 19.63 -54.86 22.41
N MET A 150 19.68 -56.15 22.04
CA MET A 150 18.55 -57.08 22.17
C MET A 150 18.22 -57.49 23.61
N ARG A 151 19.16 -57.34 24.55
CA ARG A 151 18.97 -57.64 25.99
C ARG A 151 18.50 -56.44 26.80
N LEU A 152 18.65 -55.23 26.29
CA LEU A 152 18.12 -54.02 26.91
C LEU A 152 16.62 -53.94 26.61
N PHE A 153 15.79 -54.27 27.61
CA PHE A 153 14.34 -54.49 27.48
C PHE A 153 13.47 -53.24 27.25
N SER A 154 14.05 -52.09 26.88
CA SER A 154 13.30 -50.91 26.40
C SER A 154 13.94 -50.38 25.12
N PRO A 155 13.18 -50.20 24.01
CA PRO A 155 13.72 -49.69 22.76
C PRO A 155 14.00 -48.18 22.87
N ARG A 156 15.16 -47.82 23.43
CA ARG A 156 15.77 -46.51 23.18
C ARG A 156 16.27 -46.47 21.74
N LYS A 157 16.10 -45.32 21.07
CA LYS A 157 16.38 -45.14 19.65
C LYS A 157 17.81 -44.61 19.59
N THR A 158 18.75 -45.51 19.81
CA THR A 158 20.17 -45.18 19.75
C THR A 158 20.59 -45.15 18.28
N THR A 159 21.12 -44.02 17.84
CA THR A 159 21.60 -43.85 16.46
C THR A 159 23.02 -44.40 16.36
N LEU A 160 23.23 -45.45 15.55
CA LEU A 160 24.57 -45.96 15.26
C LEU A 160 25.16 -45.18 14.08
N MET A 161 26.28 -44.49 14.31
CA MET A 161 26.95 -43.69 13.29
C MET A 161 28.33 -44.28 13.00
N PHE A 162 28.51 -44.77 11.78
CA PHE A 162 29.74 -45.41 11.34
C PHE A 162 30.74 -44.36 10.82
N VAL A 163 31.90 -44.27 11.45
CA VAL A 163 32.99 -43.38 11.05
C VAL A 163 34.06 -44.20 10.35
N ILE A 164 34.21 -44.00 9.03
CA ILE A 164 35.19 -44.72 8.22
C ILE A 164 36.50 -43.92 8.17
N ARG A 165 37.58 -44.55 8.63
CA ARG A 165 38.94 -43.99 8.71
C ARG A 165 39.81 -44.48 7.56
N ASP A 166 40.81 -43.67 7.21
CA ASP A 166 41.82 -43.94 6.19
C ASP A 166 41.21 -44.30 4.83
N LYS A 167 40.49 -43.32 4.25
CA LYS A 167 39.83 -43.44 2.96
C LYS A 167 40.82 -43.96 1.91
N THR A 168 40.47 -45.09 1.29
CA THR A 168 41.22 -45.65 0.16
C THR A 168 40.80 -44.97 -1.16
N ARG A 169 41.35 -45.38 -2.30
CA ARG A 169 40.90 -44.93 -3.63
C ARG A 169 39.46 -45.32 -3.98
N THR A 170 38.81 -46.15 -3.15
CA THR A 170 37.44 -46.62 -3.36
C THR A 170 36.44 -45.54 -2.92
N PRO A 171 35.51 -45.11 -3.79
CA PRO A 171 34.50 -44.12 -3.43
C PRO A 171 33.51 -44.69 -2.40
N LEU A 172 32.96 -43.81 -1.55
CA LEU A 172 32.04 -44.18 -0.47
C LEU A 172 30.76 -44.86 -1.00
N GLU A 173 30.30 -44.47 -2.19
CA GLU A 173 29.12 -45.04 -2.87
C GLU A 173 29.23 -46.55 -3.09
N ASN A 174 30.45 -47.06 -3.31
CA ASN A 174 30.69 -48.49 -3.49
C ASN A 174 30.95 -49.21 -2.17
N LEU A 175 31.35 -48.49 -1.11
CA LEU A 175 31.62 -49.05 0.21
C LEU A 175 30.36 -49.15 1.08
N GLU A 176 29.42 -48.22 0.93
CA GLU A 176 28.15 -48.23 1.66
C GLU A 176 27.34 -49.53 1.49
N PRO A 177 27.09 -50.04 0.26
CA PRO A 177 26.31 -51.27 0.10
C PRO A 177 27.01 -52.49 0.73
N VAL A 178 28.33 -52.59 0.60
CA VAL A 178 29.13 -53.66 1.21
C VAL A 178 29.05 -53.61 2.73
N LEU A 179 29.19 -52.43 3.33
CA LEU A 179 29.07 -52.23 4.77
C LEU A 179 27.66 -52.56 5.27
N ARG A 180 26.62 -52.16 4.54
CA ARG A 180 25.22 -52.45 4.87
C ARG A 180 24.94 -53.94 4.84
N GLU A 181 25.44 -54.65 3.84
CA GLU A 181 25.31 -56.11 3.73
C GLU A 181 26.05 -56.82 4.87
N ASP A 182 27.28 -56.41 5.18
CA ASP A 182 28.05 -56.95 6.31
C ASP A 182 27.32 -56.74 7.65
N ILE A 183 26.76 -55.55 7.90
CA ILE A 183 26.00 -55.26 9.12
C ILE A 183 24.73 -56.12 9.20
N GLN A 184 24.03 -56.28 8.08
CA GLN A 184 22.82 -57.10 8.00
C GLN A 184 23.14 -58.57 8.30
N LYS A 185 24.21 -59.12 7.73
CA LYS A 185 24.70 -60.47 8.04
C LYS A 185 25.03 -60.63 9.52
N ILE A 186 25.65 -59.64 10.15
CA ILE A 186 25.95 -59.68 11.59
C ILE A 186 24.65 -59.64 12.40
N TRP A 187 23.69 -58.78 12.04
CA TRP A 187 22.37 -58.68 12.70
C TRP A 187 21.61 -60.01 12.66
N ASP A 188 21.63 -60.70 11.52
CA ASP A 188 20.92 -61.97 11.36
C ASP A 188 21.62 -63.14 12.06
N SER A 189 22.94 -63.03 12.30
CA SER A 189 23.71 -64.01 13.08
C SER A 189 23.48 -63.95 14.60
N VAL A 190 22.82 -62.89 15.10
CA VAL A 190 22.60 -62.67 16.54
C VAL A 190 21.31 -63.38 16.97
N PRO A 191 21.33 -64.17 18.06
CA PRO A 191 20.12 -64.83 18.56
C PRO A 191 19.09 -63.80 19.05
N LYS A 192 17.91 -63.77 18.42
CA LYS A 192 16.79 -62.87 18.73
C LYS A 192 15.73 -63.60 19.60
N PRO A 193 15.14 -62.95 20.63
CA PRO A 193 14.00 -63.50 21.37
C PRO A 193 12.80 -63.78 20.46
N GLN A 194 11.90 -64.69 20.85
CA GLN A 194 10.73 -65.10 20.03
C GLN A 194 9.88 -63.92 19.54
N ALA A 195 9.79 -62.83 20.30
CA ALA A 195 9.02 -61.63 19.96
C ALA A 195 9.64 -60.77 18.83
N HIS A 196 10.90 -60.98 18.46
CA HIS A 196 11.65 -60.15 17.49
C HIS A 196 12.35 -60.96 16.39
N LYS A 197 11.91 -62.21 16.16
CA LYS A 197 12.54 -63.11 15.17
C LYS A 197 12.59 -62.52 13.75
N GLU A 198 11.58 -61.74 13.37
CA GLU A 198 11.43 -61.17 12.02
C GLU A 198 11.69 -59.66 11.94
N THR A 199 12.17 -59.01 13.01
CA THR A 199 12.37 -57.55 12.99
C THR A 199 13.58 -57.17 12.10
N PRO A 200 13.37 -56.40 11.00
CA PRO A 200 14.45 -55.91 10.16
C PRO A 200 15.22 -54.79 10.88
N LEU A 201 16.51 -54.65 10.57
CA LEU A 201 17.37 -53.61 11.16
C LEU A 201 16.83 -52.18 10.88
N SER A 202 16.10 -52.00 9.78
CA SER A 202 15.44 -50.74 9.40
C SER A 202 14.34 -50.27 10.36
N ASP A 203 13.74 -51.17 11.14
CA ASP A 203 12.73 -50.76 12.13
C ASP A 203 13.38 -50.19 13.40
N PHE A 204 14.63 -50.58 13.67
CA PHE A 204 15.44 -50.02 14.75
C PHE A 204 16.19 -48.76 14.35
N SER A 205 16.50 -48.60 13.07
CA SER A 205 17.13 -47.41 12.50
C SER A 205 16.38 -46.96 11.26
N TYR A 206 15.69 -45.83 11.41
CA TYR A 206 15.06 -45.00 10.37
C TYR A 206 13.52 -45.08 10.25
N LYS A 207 12.83 -44.23 11.02
CA LYS A 207 11.58 -43.53 10.62
C LYS A 207 11.21 -42.45 11.65
N ARG A 208 11.18 -41.20 11.21
CA ARG A 208 10.50 -40.08 11.87
C ARG A 208 9.03 -40.14 11.48
N LYS A 209 8.21 -40.87 12.26
CA LYS A 209 6.75 -40.75 12.26
C LYS A 209 6.24 -40.94 13.69
N ASN A 210 5.30 -40.07 14.05
CA ASN A 210 4.54 -39.95 15.30
C ASN A 210 4.42 -41.26 16.08
N ASN A 211 5.16 -41.40 17.20
CA ASN A 211 4.97 -42.50 18.16
C ASN A 211 5.50 -42.12 19.56
N SER A 212 5.14 -40.92 20.05
CA SER A 212 5.37 -40.59 21.47
C SER A 212 4.50 -41.47 22.39
N LYS A 213 3.25 -41.73 21.95
CA LYS A 213 2.22 -42.44 22.73
C LYS A 213 2.58 -43.92 22.98
N ASN A 214 3.04 -44.64 21.96
CA ASN A 214 3.42 -46.06 22.10
C ASN A 214 4.67 -46.28 22.97
N ARG A 215 5.55 -45.29 23.08
CA ARG A 215 6.80 -45.41 23.84
C ARG A 215 6.60 -45.16 25.32
N TYR A 216 5.81 -44.14 25.66
CA TYR A 216 5.35 -43.91 27.02
C TYR A 216 4.60 -45.14 27.56
N ASP A 217 3.76 -45.75 26.73
CA ASP A 217 2.94 -46.90 27.11
C ASP A 217 3.77 -48.16 27.38
N ALA A 218 4.84 -48.36 26.62
CA ALA A 218 5.78 -49.47 26.79
C ALA A 218 6.68 -49.31 28.01
N ASP A 219 7.13 -48.09 28.33
CA ASP A 219 8.00 -47.85 29.49
C ASP A 219 7.20 -47.72 30.81
N ALA A 220 5.91 -47.38 30.73
CA ALA A 220 5.04 -47.19 31.89
C ALA A 220 4.21 -48.42 32.29
N THR A 221 4.40 -49.58 31.67
CA THR A 221 3.67 -50.83 31.98
C THR A 221 3.79 -51.32 33.42
N PHE A 222 4.85 -50.92 34.12
CA PHE A 222 5.13 -51.35 35.50
C PHE A 222 4.43 -50.50 36.56
N PHE A 223 3.76 -49.41 36.17
CA PHE A 223 3.04 -48.52 37.07
C PHE A 223 1.54 -48.83 37.08
N ASP A 224 0.88 -48.47 38.19
CA ASP A 224 -0.58 -48.53 38.31
C ASP A 224 -1.27 -47.78 37.17
N ASP A 225 -2.37 -48.35 36.66
CA ASP A 225 -3.05 -47.84 35.47
C ASP A 225 -3.65 -46.44 35.68
N GLY A 226 -4.07 -46.12 36.91
CA GLY A 226 -4.53 -44.78 37.30
C GLY A 226 -3.40 -43.75 37.25
N VAL A 227 -2.19 -44.11 37.71
CA VAL A 227 -1.02 -43.23 37.67
C VAL A 227 -0.53 -43.05 36.23
N ARG A 228 -0.47 -44.14 35.46
CA ARG A 228 -0.06 -44.14 34.04
C ARG A 228 -0.97 -43.28 33.17
N SER A 229 -2.28 -43.44 33.30
CA SER A 229 -3.25 -42.64 32.53
C SER A 229 -3.19 -41.15 32.90
N THR A 230 -3.01 -40.82 34.19
CA THR A 230 -2.87 -39.43 34.65
C THR A 230 -1.60 -38.78 34.10
N LYS A 231 -0.45 -39.48 34.19
CA LYS A 231 0.83 -38.97 33.71
C LYS A 231 0.90 -38.92 32.18
N ARG A 232 0.19 -39.82 31.48
CA ARG A 232 -0.02 -39.74 30.02
C ARG A 232 -0.75 -38.46 29.63
N LYS A 233 -1.87 -38.15 30.29
CA LYS A 233 -2.62 -36.90 30.04
C LYS A 233 -1.76 -35.66 30.28
N GLN A 234 -1.00 -35.64 31.38
CA GLN A 234 -0.06 -34.54 31.67
C GLN A 234 1.02 -34.36 30.58
N LEU A 235 1.53 -35.46 30.02
CA LEU A 235 2.50 -35.40 28.92
C LEU A 235 1.85 -34.89 27.63
N GLU A 236 0.66 -35.36 27.31
CA GLU A 236 -0.11 -34.91 26.15
C GLU A 236 -0.42 -33.41 26.24
N GLU A 237 -0.89 -32.92 27.38
CA GLU A 237 -1.16 -31.49 27.62
C GLU A 237 0.10 -30.63 27.44
N LYS A 238 1.25 -31.06 27.97
CA LYS A 238 2.52 -30.32 27.82
C LYS A 238 3.04 -30.33 26.39
N LEU A 239 2.92 -31.45 25.68
CA LEU A 239 3.29 -31.52 24.26
C LEU A 239 2.37 -30.64 23.41
N LEU A 240 1.07 -30.62 23.71
CA LEU A 240 0.12 -29.74 23.05
C LEU A 240 0.46 -28.27 23.32
N GLN A 241 0.78 -27.87 24.55
CA GLN A 241 1.20 -26.50 24.87
C GLN A 241 2.44 -26.06 24.08
N LEU A 242 3.45 -26.92 23.93
CA LEU A 242 4.65 -26.61 23.17
C LEU A 242 4.37 -26.45 21.66
N VAL A 243 3.49 -27.28 21.10
CA VAL A 243 3.14 -27.23 19.67
C VAL A 243 2.14 -26.10 19.37
N GLN A 244 1.37 -25.66 20.37
CA GLN A 244 0.34 -24.62 20.24
C GLN A 244 0.92 -23.29 19.73
N GLU A 245 2.08 -22.88 20.22
CA GLU A 245 2.74 -21.63 19.77
C GLU A 245 3.14 -21.71 18.30
N ALA A 246 3.73 -22.84 17.88
CA ALA A 246 4.09 -23.08 16.48
C ALA A 246 2.87 -23.14 15.56
N TYR A 247 1.77 -23.74 16.03
CA TYR A 247 0.49 -23.78 15.31
C TYR A 247 -0.12 -22.38 15.13
N GLN A 248 -0.15 -21.56 16.18
CA GLN A 248 -0.63 -20.18 16.09
C GLN A 248 0.22 -19.32 15.15
N SER A 249 1.55 -19.49 15.20
CA SER A 249 2.46 -18.79 14.28
C SER A 249 2.20 -19.18 12.82
N MET A 250 2.08 -20.48 12.54
CA MET A 250 1.78 -20.99 11.19
C MET A 250 0.44 -20.47 10.66
N LEU A 251 -0.64 -20.51 11.47
CA LEU A 251 -1.93 -19.94 11.08
C LEU A 251 -1.86 -18.41 10.87
N GLY A 252 -1.01 -17.72 11.63
CA GLY A 252 -0.71 -16.30 11.41
C GLY A 252 -0.11 -16.04 10.03
N HIS A 253 0.87 -16.85 9.61
CA HIS A 253 1.48 -16.78 8.27
C HIS A 253 0.49 -17.09 7.15
N VAL A 254 -0.31 -18.16 7.31
CA VAL A 254 -1.37 -18.53 6.36
C VAL A 254 -2.37 -17.38 6.19
N ARG A 255 -2.81 -16.75 7.30
CA ARG A 255 -3.70 -15.59 7.26
C ARG A 255 -3.08 -14.43 6.48
N SER A 256 -1.85 -14.02 6.80
CA SER A 256 -1.20 -12.89 6.13
C SER A 256 -1.04 -13.14 4.63
N ARG A 257 -0.55 -14.33 4.25
CA ARG A 257 -0.40 -14.71 2.84
C ARG A 257 -1.74 -14.73 2.08
N THR A 258 -2.79 -15.26 2.71
CA THR A 258 -4.14 -15.30 2.12
C THR A 258 -4.70 -13.90 1.95
N SER A 259 -4.49 -13.02 2.94
CA SER A 259 -4.93 -11.62 2.88
C SER A 259 -4.23 -10.84 1.76
N GLU A 260 -2.91 -10.99 1.58
CA GLU A 260 -2.18 -10.35 0.48
C GLU A 260 -2.69 -10.80 -0.90
N ARG A 261 -2.84 -12.11 -1.09
CA ARG A 261 -3.37 -12.67 -2.34
C ARG A 261 -4.81 -12.25 -2.61
N PHE A 262 -5.63 -12.12 -1.56
CA PHE A 262 -6.99 -11.60 -1.65
C PHE A 262 -6.99 -10.19 -2.23
N LYS A 263 -6.16 -9.28 -1.70
CA LYS A 263 -6.07 -7.90 -2.20
C LYS A 263 -5.66 -7.85 -3.67
N GLU A 264 -4.62 -8.59 -4.04
CA GLU A 264 -4.13 -8.64 -5.43
C GLU A 264 -5.19 -9.19 -6.41
N ALA A 265 -5.84 -10.28 -6.03
CA ALA A 265 -6.88 -10.90 -6.85
C ALA A 265 -8.12 -10.02 -6.98
N PHE A 266 -8.51 -9.34 -5.89
CA PHE A 266 -9.64 -8.42 -5.88
C PHE A 266 -9.38 -7.22 -6.79
N ASP A 267 -8.21 -6.58 -6.68
CA ASP A 267 -7.81 -5.48 -7.56
C ASP A 267 -7.77 -5.92 -9.04
N LYS A 268 -7.29 -7.13 -9.31
CA LYS A 268 -7.26 -7.69 -10.67
C LYS A 268 -8.67 -7.94 -11.21
N ALA A 269 -9.59 -8.43 -10.38
CA ALA A 269 -10.98 -8.65 -10.76
C ALA A 269 -11.69 -7.34 -11.12
N LEU A 270 -11.47 -6.28 -10.32
CA LEU A 270 -12.01 -4.95 -10.60
C LEU A 270 -11.45 -4.36 -11.90
N LYS A 271 -10.13 -4.46 -12.12
CA LYS A 271 -9.48 -4.03 -13.38
C LYS A 271 -9.94 -4.84 -14.59
N GLY A 272 -10.37 -6.09 -14.38
CA GLY A 272 -10.91 -6.97 -15.40
C GLY A 272 -12.36 -6.65 -15.82
N GLY A 273 -12.97 -5.60 -15.27
CA GLY A 273 -14.33 -5.18 -15.59
C GLY A 273 -15.43 -5.99 -14.90
N LYS A 274 -15.08 -6.77 -13.87
CA LYS A 274 -16.06 -7.48 -13.05
C LYS A 274 -16.77 -6.48 -12.13
N GLY A 275 -18.10 -6.58 -12.02
CA GLY A 275 -18.90 -5.74 -11.12
C GLY A 275 -18.41 -5.86 -9.67
N PHE A 276 -18.43 -4.75 -8.92
CA PHE A 276 -17.80 -4.66 -7.60
C PHE A 276 -18.34 -5.68 -6.61
N ALA A 277 -19.66 -5.78 -6.47
CA ALA A 277 -20.33 -6.74 -5.61
C ALA A 277 -19.96 -8.20 -5.93
N VAL A 278 -20.04 -8.58 -7.21
CA VAL A 278 -19.70 -9.93 -7.67
C VAL A 278 -18.23 -10.25 -7.43
N ALA A 279 -17.33 -9.27 -7.67
CA ALA A 279 -15.91 -9.44 -7.37
C ALA A 279 -15.66 -9.64 -5.87
N ALA A 280 -16.34 -8.86 -5.02
CA ALA A 280 -16.18 -8.94 -3.57
C ALA A 280 -16.68 -10.29 -3.03
N GLN A 281 -17.85 -10.75 -3.48
CA GLN A 281 -18.42 -12.02 -3.07
C GLN A 281 -17.55 -13.19 -3.53
N ASP A 282 -17.23 -13.28 -4.82
CA ASP A 282 -16.46 -14.39 -5.39
C ASP A 282 -15.06 -14.49 -4.78
N CYS A 283 -14.37 -13.35 -4.61
CA CYS A 283 -13.07 -13.34 -3.94
C CYS A 283 -13.19 -13.79 -2.48
N THR A 284 -14.20 -13.30 -1.75
CA THR A 284 -14.38 -13.68 -0.34
C THR A 284 -14.65 -15.18 -0.23
N GLU A 285 -15.58 -15.72 -1.00
CA GLU A 285 -15.90 -17.16 -0.98
C GLU A 285 -14.68 -18.02 -1.36
N PHE A 286 -13.96 -17.65 -2.43
CA PHE A 286 -12.78 -18.37 -2.88
C PHE A 286 -11.68 -18.41 -1.81
N PHE A 287 -11.31 -17.26 -1.25
CA PHE A 287 -10.22 -17.19 -0.27
C PHE A 287 -10.61 -17.75 1.10
N MET A 288 -11.89 -17.69 1.49
CA MET A 288 -12.37 -18.36 2.71
C MET A 288 -12.34 -19.89 2.54
N SER A 289 -12.72 -20.42 1.38
CA SER A 289 -12.62 -21.85 1.09
C SER A 289 -11.17 -22.32 1.09
N HIS A 290 -10.29 -21.59 0.40
CA HIS A 290 -8.85 -21.90 0.35
C HIS A 290 -8.21 -21.86 1.74
N PHE A 291 -8.56 -20.88 2.57
CA PHE A 291 -8.09 -20.81 3.95
C PHE A 291 -8.54 -22.02 4.79
N ASN A 292 -9.79 -22.45 4.63
CA ASN A 292 -10.30 -23.63 5.34
C ASN A 292 -9.59 -24.92 4.91
N GLU A 293 -9.26 -25.05 3.62
CA GLU A 293 -8.50 -26.18 3.08
C GLU A 293 -7.07 -26.21 3.65
N GLU A 294 -6.34 -25.08 3.59
CA GLU A 294 -4.99 -24.99 4.18
C GLU A 294 -4.99 -25.20 5.71
N CYS A 295 -6.08 -24.83 6.41
CA CYS A 295 -6.22 -25.11 7.83
C CYS A 295 -6.51 -26.58 8.11
N ALA A 296 -7.27 -27.28 7.25
CA ALA A 296 -7.63 -28.68 7.42
C ALA A 296 -6.38 -29.58 7.44
N ASP A 297 -5.38 -29.27 6.62
CA ASP A 297 -4.09 -29.96 6.57
C ASP A 297 -3.26 -29.80 7.86
N ALA A 298 -3.55 -28.78 8.66
CA ALA A 298 -2.84 -28.44 9.89
C ALA A 298 -3.50 -28.98 11.18
N VAL A 299 -4.68 -29.60 11.09
CA VAL A 299 -5.46 -30.00 12.28
C VAL A 299 -4.84 -31.22 12.99
N ILE A 300 -4.54 -31.06 14.28
CA ILE A 300 -4.17 -32.15 15.18
C ILE A 300 -5.42 -32.67 15.88
N GLY A 301 -5.89 -33.87 15.50
CA GLY A 301 -7.16 -34.43 16.01
C GLY A 301 -7.26 -34.60 17.53
N GLN A 302 -6.13 -34.71 18.25
CA GLN A 302 -6.13 -34.78 19.72
C GLN A 302 -6.21 -33.42 20.42
N ALA A 303 -5.92 -32.33 19.71
CA ALA A 303 -5.76 -31.00 20.29
C ALA A 303 -7.07 -30.20 20.33
N ASN A 304 -8.06 -30.57 19.50
CA ASN A 304 -9.33 -29.87 19.32
C ASN A 304 -9.16 -28.34 19.19
N TRP A 305 -8.10 -27.90 18.50
CA TRP A 305 -7.81 -26.49 18.32
C TRP A 305 -8.75 -25.88 17.27
N ASP A 306 -9.37 -24.77 17.64
CA ASP A 306 -10.36 -24.11 16.81
C ASP A 306 -9.71 -23.02 15.91
N PRO A 307 -9.69 -23.19 14.58
CA PRO A 307 -9.22 -22.15 13.65
C PRO A 307 -10.24 -21.02 13.45
N SER A 308 -11.47 -21.13 13.98
CA SER A 308 -12.55 -20.16 13.76
C SER A 308 -12.15 -18.73 14.06
N ARG A 309 -11.43 -18.49 15.17
CA ARG A 309 -11.02 -17.14 15.59
C ARG A 309 -10.11 -16.46 14.56
N ILE A 310 -9.24 -17.23 13.90
CA ILE A 310 -8.31 -16.69 12.89
C ILE A 310 -9.04 -16.52 11.57
N ARG A 311 -9.93 -17.44 11.21
CA ARG A 311 -10.84 -17.31 10.06
C ARG A 311 -11.73 -16.08 10.17
N ASP A 312 -12.35 -15.85 11.31
CA ASP A 312 -13.23 -14.71 11.57
C ASP A 312 -12.44 -13.39 11.59
N LYS A 313 -11.14 -13.46 11.91
CA LYS A 313 -10.23 -12.31 11.75
C LYS A 313 -9.91 -12.06 10.27
N LEU A 314 -9.60 -13.10 9.50
CA LEU A 314 -9.39 -12.98 8.04
C LEU A 314 -10.62 -12.38 7.36
N LYS A 315 -11.82 -12.84 7.73
CA LYS A 315 -13.09 -12.32 7.20
C LYS A 315 -13.26 -10.83 7.49
N ARG A 316 -13.03 -10.41 8.74
CA ARG A 316 -13.07 -8.98 9.10
C ARG A 316 -12.02 -8.16 8.35
N ASP A 317 -10.81 -8.69 8.17
CA ASP A 317 -9.74 -8.00 7.43
C ASP A 317 -10.12 -7.86 5.93
N ALA A 318 -10.75 -8.87 5.33
CA ALA A 318 -11.28 -8.83 3.97
C ALA A 318 -12.45 -7.84 3.83
N ASP A 319 -13.44 -7.91 4.73
CA ASP A 319 -14.59 -7.00 4.75
C ASP A 319 -14.16 -5.54 4.93
N ALA A 320 -13.17 -5.29 5.80
CA ALA A 320 -12.60 -3.96 6.01
C ALA A 320 -11.91 -3.44 4.75
N HIS A 321 -11.14 -4.29 4.06
CA HIS A 321 -10.51 -3.90 2.80
C HIS A 321 -11.54 -3.66 1.69
N ILE A 322 -12.57 -4.50 1.57
CA ILE A 322 -13.67 -4.28 0.63
C ILE A 322 -14.34 -2.94 0.92
N ALA A 323 -14.61 -2.59 2.19
CA ALA A 323 -15.21 -1.32 2.55
C ALA A 323 -14.32 -0.11 2.20
N GLU A 324 -13.00 -0.23 2.42
CA GLU A 324 -12.01 0.78 2.04
C GLU A 324 -12.01 1.02 0.52
N VAL A 325 -11.91 -0.06 -0.27
CA VAL A 325 -11.91 0.02 -1.73
C VAL A 325 -13.26 0.51 -2.26
N ARG A 326 -14.38 0.09 -1.65
CA ARG A 326 -15.73 0.60 -1.98
C ARG A 326 -15.77 2.12 -1.82
N SER A 327 -15.33 2.63 -0.67
CA SER A 327 -15.29 4.08 -0.40
C SER A 327 -14.43 4.83 -1.43
N ALA A 328 -13.23 4.33 -1.72
CA ALA A 328 -12.33 4.92 -2.70
C ALA A 328 -12.94 4.95 -4.11
N LYS A 329 -13.57 3.84 -4.54
CA LYS A 329 -14.22 3.75 -5.85
C LYS A 329 -15.47 4.61 -5.96
N LEU A 330 -16.27 4.70 -4.90
CA LEU A 330 -17.41 5.61 -4.88
C LEU A 330 -16.97 7.07 -4.97
N ALA A 331 -15.88 7.45 -4.31
CA ALA A 331 -15.30 8.78 -4.45
C ALA A 331 -14.82 9.06 -5.88
N GLU A 332 -14.16 8.10 -6.53
CA GLU A 332 -13.73 8.18 -7.94
C GLU A 332 -14.92 8.35 -8.90
N VAL A 333 -15.98 7.55 -8.73
CA VAL A 333 -17.19 7.68 -9.56
C VAL A 333 -17.90 9.01 -9.30
N THR A 334 -17.97 9.46 -8.04
CA THR A 334 -18.58 10.75 -7.69
C THR A 334 -17.85 11.91 -8.38
N THR A 335 -16.51 11.95 -8.28
CA THR A 335 -15.72 13.02 -8.91
C THR A 335 -15.81 13.00 -10.43
N LEU A 336 -15.86 11.81 -11.06
CA LEU A 336 -16.05 11.66 -12.50
C LEU A 336 -17.38 12.28 -12.99
N TYR A 337 -18.47 12.05 -12.25
CA TYR A 337 -19.78 12.61 -12.63
C TYR A 337 -19.92 14.09 -12.27
N GLU A 338 -19.26 14.56 -11.21
CA GLU A 338 -19.14 15.99 -10.89
C GLU A 338 -18.39 16.73 -12.01
N THR A 339 -17.22 16.24 -12.45
CA THR A 339 -16.46 16.88 -13.53
C THR A 339 -17.22 16.88 -14.85
N LYS A 340 -17.86 15.76 -15.21
CA LYS A 340 -18.71 15.66 -16.41
C LYS A 340 -19.88 16.64 -16.35
N SER A 341 -20.52 16.80 -15.19
CA SER A 341 -21.61 17.77 -15.00
C SER A 341 -21.10 19.21 -15.14
N ASN A 342 -19.92 19.50 -14.57
CA ASN A 342 -19.30 20.81 -14.70
C ASN A 342 -18.95 21.13 -16.17
N GLU A 343 -18.34 20.19 -16.90
CA GLU A 343 -18.00 20.38 -18.32
C GLU A 343 -19.24 20.62 -19.19
N ALA A 344 -20.33 19.88 -18.93
CA ALA A 344 -21.58 20.00 -19.68
C ALA A 344 -22.35 21.30 -19.38
N LEU A 345 -22.24 21.82 -18.15
CA LEU A 345 -23.01 23.00 -17.72
C LEU A 345 -22.22 24.31 -17.84
N ALA A 346 -20.94 24.32 -17.45
CA ALA A 346 -20.16 25.55 -17.27
C ALA A 346 -20.10 26.43 -18.53
N GLY A 347 -19.76 25.85 -19.68
CA GLY A 347 -19.62 26.57 -20.94
C GLY A 347 -20.96 27.07 -21.49
N PRO A 348 -21.98 26.20 -21.66
CA PRO A 348 -23.28 26.64 -22.16
C PRO A 348 -23.99 27.65 -21.25
N VAL A 349 -23.85 27.53 -19.92
CA VAL A 349 -24.42 28.52 -18.98
C VAL A 349 -23.75 29.88 -19.15
N GLU A 350 -22.43 29.93 -19.26
CA GLU A 350 -21.68 31.17 -19.54
C GLU A 350 -22.14 31.82 -20.86
N ALA A 351 -22.26 31.03 -21.93
CA ALA A 351 -22.76 31.53 -23.21
C ALA A 351 -24.21 32.04 -23.16
N LEU A 352 -25.10 31.41 -22.38
CA LEU A 352 -26.47 31.86 -22.21
C LEU A 352 -26.54 33.16 -21.39
N LEU A 353 -25.76 33.26 -20.31
CA LEU A 353 -25.67 34.47 -19.49
C LEU A 353 -25.07 35.65 -20.26
N ASP A 354 -24.19 35.39 -21.22
CA ASP A 354 -23.62 36.41 -22.11
C ASP A 354 -24.68 37.11 -22.98
N GLY A 355 -25.68 36.36 -23.46
CA GLY A 355 -26.76 36.90 -24.29
C GLY A 355 -27.78 37.73 -23.50
N ALA A 356 -28.04 37.35 -22.25
CA ALA A 356 -28.98 37.99 -21.32
C ALA A 356 -30.29 38.46 -21.99
N GLY A 357 -30.95 37.53 -22.70
CA GLY A 357 -32.32 37.67 -23.20
C GLY A 357 -33.37 37.27 -22.16
N ASP A 358 -34.63 37.49 -22.48
CA ASP A 358 -35.76 37.13 -21.61
C ASP A 358 -35.88 35.59 -21.44
N ASP A 359 -35.32 34.81 -22.36
CA ASP A 359 -35.28 33.35 -22.39
C ASP A 359 -34.04 32.74 -21.70
N THR A 360 -33.12 33.55 -21.17
CA THR A 360 -31.84 33.10 -20.57
C THR A 360 -32.05 32.07 -19.47
N TRP A 361 -32.84 32.42 -18.44
CA TRP A 361 -33.08 31.53 -17.30
C TRP A 361 -33.97 30.32 -17.63
N PRO A 362 -35.04 30.44 -18.46
CA PRO A 362 -35.74 29.29 -19.01
C PRO A 362 -34.82 28.31 -19.76
N ALA A 363 -33.91 28.82 -20.60
CA ALA A 363 -32.95 27.99 -21.33
C ALA A 363 -31.96 27.30 -20.39
N ILE A 364 -31.42 28.01 -19.40
CA ILE A 364 -30.53 27.46 -18.36
C ILE A 364 -31.24 26.35 -17.58
N ARG A 365 -32.52 26.52 -17.23
CA ARG A 365 -33.29 25.50 -16.51
C ARG A 365 -33.48 24.23 -17.33
N LYS A 366 -33.87 24.38 -18.60
CA LYS A 366 -34.04 23.24 -19.52
C LYS A 366 -32.72 22.49 -19.69
N LEU A 367 -31.61 23.21 -19.80
CA LEU A 367 -30.27 22.64 -19.85
C LEU A 367 -29.93 21.90 -18.55
N LEU A 368 -30.07 22.56 -17.40
CA LEU A 368 -29.79 21.99 -16.09
C LEU A 368 -30.61 20.71 -15.88
N GLN A 369 -31.90 20.72 -16.19
CA GLN A 369 -32.77 19.56 -16.07
C GLN A 369 -32.29 18.40 -16.95
N ARG A 370 -32.04 18.65 -18.24
CA ARG A 370 -31.58 17.62 -19.19
C ARG A 370 -30.25 16.99 -18.77
N GLU A 371 -29.26 17.81 -18.44
CA GLU A 371 -27.93 17.33 -18.07
C GLU A 371 -27.96 16.62 -16.70
N THR A 372 -28.75 17.14 -15.75
CA THR A 372 -28.91 16.50 -14.43
C THR A 372 -29.62 15.17 -14.55
N GLU A 373 -30.70 15.05 -15.32
CA GLU A 373 -31.40 13.77 -15.55
C GLU A 373 -30.49 12.74 -16.23
N THR A 374 -29.73 13.17 -17.24
CA THR A 374 -28.76 12.32 -17.95
C THR A 374 -27.62 11.89 -17.02
N GLY A 375 -27.08 12.82 -16.23
CA GLY A 375 -26.04 12.57 -15.25
C GLY A 375 -26.49 11.62 -14.13
N VAL A 376 -27.70 11.84 -13.58
CA VAL A 376 -28.30 11.01 -12.53
C VAL A 376 -28.57 9.60 -13.02
N LEU A 377 -29.07 9.42 -14.25
CA LEU A 377 -29.31 8.09 -14.82
C LEU A 377 -28.00 7.30 -15.00
N GLY A 378 -26.96 7.94 -15.54
CA GLY A 378 -25.63 7.33 -15.65
C GLY A 378 -25.00 7.02 -14.30
N PHE A 379 -25.08 7.97 -13.35
CA PHE A 379 -24.53 7.81 -12.01
C PHE A 379 -25.24 6.71 -11.23
N SER A 380 -26.58 6.67 -11.26
CA SER A 380 -27.37 5.62 -10.62
C SER A 380 -27.05 4.23 -11.18
N THR A 381 -26.83 4.13 -12.49
CA THR A 381 -26.40 2.88 -13.14
C THR A 381 -25.02 2.46 -12.63
N ALA A 382 -24.05 3.39 -12.56
CA ALA A 382 -22.72 3.10 -12.03
C ALA A 382 -22.71 2.73 -10.54
N LEU A 383 -23.64 3.28 -9.74
CA LEU A 383 -23.78 2.97 -8.32
C LEU A 383 -24.41 1.59 -8.06
N SER A 384 -25.16 1.05 -9.02
CA SER A 384 -25.86 -0.24 -8.83
C SER A 384 -24.93 -1.41 -8.55
N ASP A 385 -23.69 -1.36 -9.05
CA ASP A 385 -22.68 -2.41 -8.88
C ASP A 385 -22.10 -2.50 -7.46
N PHE A 386 -22.35 -1.52 -6.58
CA PHE A 386 -21.69 -1.39 -5.28
C PHE A 386 -22.49 -1.94 -4.08
N GLU A 387 -23.70 -2.46 -4.30
CA GLU A 387 -24.61 -3.00 -3.25
C GLU A 387 -24.75 -2.05 -2.05
N MET A 388 -25.18 -0.83 -2.33
CA MET A 388 -25.41 0.19 -1.31
C MET A 388 -26.85 0.17 -0.81
N ASP A 389 -27.06 0.69 0.40
CA ASP A 389 -28.41 0.97 0.88
C ASP A 389 -29.07 2.05 0.02
N GLU A 390 -30.38 1.91 -0.16
CA GLU A 390 -31.18 2.79 -1.00
C GLU A 390 -31.07 4.26 -0.55
N GLN A 391 -31.03 4.49 0.76
CA GLN A 391 -30.90 5.82 1.35
C GLN A 391 -29.54 6.48 1.02
N ALA A 392 -28.43 5.76 1.13
CA ALA A 392 -27.11 6.28 0.81
C ALA A 392 -26.97 6.57 -0.69
N ARG A 393 -27.55 5.72 -1.54
CA ARG A 393 -27.61 5.95 -2.99
C ARG A 393 -28.41 7.22 -3.30
N ASP A 394 -29.57 7.40 -2.67
CA ASP A 394 -30.40 8.60 -2.86
C ASP A 394 -29.70 9.87 -2.36
N ASN A 395 -28.99 9.78 -1.23
CA ASN A 395 -28.16 10.88 -0.71
C ASN A 395 -27.01 11.23 -1.65
N MET A 396 -26.39 10.25 -2.32
CA MET A 396 -25.35 10.52 -3.32
C MET A 396 -25.94 11.17 -4.58
N VAL A 397 -27.10 10.70 -5.03
CA VAL A 397 -27.82 11.29 -6.15
C VAL A 397 -28.25 12.73 -5.84
N SER A 398 -28.74 13.03 -4.63
CA SER A 398 -29.08 14.39 -4.23
C SER A 398 -27.84 15.30 -4.22
N ARG A 399 -26.71 14.82 -3.71
CA ARG A 399 -25.44 15.56 -3.75
C ARG A 399 -25.00 15.90 -5.17
N LEU A 400 -25.18 15.00 -6.14
CA LEU A 400 -24.87 15.28 -7.54
C LEU A 400 -25.80 16.35 -8.13
N LYS A 401 -27.10 16.32 -7.78
CA LYS A 401 -28.07 17.36 -8.18
C LYS A 401 -27.70 18.72 -7.58
N ASP A 402 -27.37 18.75 -6.30
CA ASP A 402 -26.94 19.95 -5.58
C ASP A 402 -25.63 20.51 -6.17
N TYR A 403 -24.70 19.63 -6.56
CA TYR A 403 -23.47 20.02 -7.26
C TYR A 403 -23.77 20.66 -8.62
N ALA A 404 -24.61 20.04 -9.44
CA ALA A 404 -25.02 20.58 -10.74
C ALA A 404 -25.69 21.96 -10.60
N GLN A 405 -26.57 22.12 -9.61
CA GLN A 405 -27.15 23.42 -9.28
C GLN A 405 -26.06 24.41 -8.83
N GLY A 406 -25.14 23.99 -7.96
CA GLY A 406 -24.03 24.80 -7.47
C GLY A 406 -23.10 25.29 -8.59
N VAL A 407 -22.88 24.51 -9.65
CA VAL A 407 -22.13 24.94 -10.85
C VAL A 407 -22.81 26.12 -11.52
N VAL A 408 -24.14 26.05 -11.73
CA VAL A 408 -24.91 27.14 -12.33
C VAL A 408 -24.86 28.38 -11.44
N GLU A 409 -25.04 28.23 -10.13
CA GLU A 409 -24.99 29.34 -9.18
C GLU A 409 -23.60 29.99 -9.14
N ALA A 410 -22.53 29.20 -9.17
CA ALA A 410 -21.16 29.69 -9.21
C ALA A 410 -20.89 30.49 -10.49
N LYS A 411 -21.32 29.97 -11.65
CA LYS A 411 -21.18 30.67 -12.93
C LYS A 411 -21.97 31.96 -12.99
N ALA A 412 -23.21 31.94 -12.48
CA ALA A 412 -24.03 33.14 -12.38
C ALA A 412 -23.39 34.22 -11.49
N LYS A 413 -22.74 33.83 -10.38
CA LYS A 413 -21.99 34.75 -9.52
C LYS A 413 -20.78 35.37 -10.23
N VAL A 414 -20.03 34.58 -11.00
CA VAL A 414 -18.89 35.08 -11.78
C VAL A 414 -19.35 36.10 -12.81
N GLU A 415 -20.41 35.81 -13.56
CA GLU A 415 -20.94 36.75 -14.56
C GLU A 415 -21.57 38.00 -13.93
N ALA A 416 -22.24 37.86 -12.78
CA ALA A 416 -22.76 39.02 -12.05
C ALA A 416 -21.64 39.97 -11.61
N GLY A 417 -20.45 39.46 -11.29
CA GLY A 417 -19.26 40.28 -11.05
C GLY A 417 -18.78 41.06 -12.27
N ARG A 418 -19.06 40.57 -13.49
CA ARG A 418 -18.69 41.20 -14.76
C ARG A 418 -19.79 42.08 -15.36
N VAL A 419 -20.91 42.24 -14.65
CA VAL A 419 -22.13 42.89 -15.15
C VAL A 419 -21.89 44.30 -15.69
N LEU A 420 -21.05 45.11 -15.04
CA LEU A 420 -20.80 46.50 -15.46
C LEU A 420 -20.11 46.57 -16.83
N VAL A 421 -19.11 45.71 -17.04
CA VAL A 421 -18.37 45.64 -18.31
C VAL A 421 -19.32 45.21 -19.42
N ARG A 422 -20.10 44.15 -19.18
CA ARG A 422 -21.08 43.65 -20.16
C ARG A 422 -22.19 44.63 -20.47
N MET A 423 -22.67 45.38 -19.47
CA MET A 423 -23.64 46.46 -19.68
C MET A 423 -23.08 47.55 -20.61
N LYS A 424 -21.79 47.89 -20.48
CA LYS A 424 -21.10 48.87 -21.34
C LYS A 424 -20.88 48.35 -22.74
N ASP A 425 -20.53 47.07 -22.90
CA ASP A 425 -20.37 46.46 -24.22
C ASP A 425 -21.72 46.44 -24.95
N ARG A 426 -22.80 46.06 -24.25
CA ARG A 426 -24.17 46.07 -24.80
C ARG A 426 -24.67 47.49 -25.11
N PHE A 427 -24.28 48.47 -24.30
CA PHE A 427 -24.56 49.87 -24.60
C PHE A 427 -23.81 50.32 -25.85
N SER A 428 -22.51 50.07 -25.91
CA SER A 428 -21.64 50.53 -26.99
C SER A 428 -22.05 49.91 -28.31
N THR A 429 -22.31 48.60 -28.35
CA THR A 429 -22.81 47.91 -29.56
C THR A 429 -24.09 48.55 -30.09
N LEU A 430 -25.11 48.77 -29.25
CA LEU A 430 -26.38 49.38 -29.66
C LEU A 430 -26.30 50.89 -29.95
N PHE A 431 -25.38 51.61 -29.29
CA PHE A 431 -25.22 53.04 -29.43
C PHE A 431 -24.36 53.42 -30.63
N SER A 432 -23.27 52.67 -30.87
CA SER A 432 -22.30 52.96 -31.93
C SER A 432 -22.55 52.19 -33.21
N HIS A 433 -23.44 51.20 -33.25
CA HIS A 433 -23.78 50.48 -34.48
C HIS A 433 -25.25 50.67 -34.88
N ASP A 434 -25.51 50.63 -36.19
CA ASP A 434 -26.86 50.66 -36.76
C ASP A 434 -27.49 49.25 -36.76
N SER A 435 -28.68 49.11 -37.36
CA SER A 435 -29.37 47.83 -37.48
C SER A 435 -28.60 46.80 -38.32
N ASP A 436 -27.67 47.25 -39.17
CA ASP A 436 -26.88 46.41 -40.07
C ASP A 436 -25.51 46.09 -39.46
N SER A 437 -25.31 46.38 -38.16
CA SER A 437 -24.06 46.22 -37.42
C SER A 437 -22.90 47.06 -37.97
N MET A 438 -23.19 48.12 -38.73
CA MET A 438 -22.18 49.06 -39.22
C MET A 438 -21.99 50.20 -38.22
N PRO A 439 -20.76 50.73 -38.05
CA PRO A 439 -20.52 51.89 -37.18
C PRO A 439 -21.34 53.11 -37.62
N ARG A 440 -22.14 53.66 -36.69
CA ARG A 440 -22.96 54.85 -36.92
C ARG A 440 -22.11 56.08 -37.16
N VAL A 441 -22.52 56.86 -38.15
CA VAL A 441 -21.96 58.18 -38.43
C VAL A 441 -23.01 59.24 -38.10
N TRP A 442 -22.68 60.16 -37.19
CA TRP A 442 -23.59 61.16 -36.66
C TRP A 442 -23.90 62.29 -37.66
N THR A 443 -24.69 62.00 -38.68
CA THR A 443 -24.99 62.89 -39.83
C THR A 443 -26.10 63.93 -39.58
N GLY A 444 -26.61 64.02 -38.34
CA GLY A 444 -27.59 65.06 -37.96
C GLY A 444 -29.07 64.67 -38.08
N LYS A 445 -29.40 63.56 -38.77
CA LYS A 445 -30.77 63.03 -38.95
C LYS A 445 -31.23 62.10 -37.83
N GLU A 446 -30.30 61.54 -37.08
CA GLU A 446 -30.57 60.57 -36.02
C GLU A 446 -30.95 61.25 -34.70
N ASP A 447 -31.91 60.67 -33.97
CA ASP A 447 -32.27 61.10 -32.63
C ASP A 447 -31.39 60.39 -31.59
N ILE A 448 -30.28 61.06 -31.22
CA ILE A 448 -29.33 60.56 -30.21
C ILE A 448 -30.05 60.27 -28.89
N ARG A 449 -31.09 61.02 -28.51
CA ARG A 449 -31.80 60.82 -27.24
C ARG A 449 -32.61 59.52 -27.27
N ALA A 450 -33.31 59.24 -28.36
CA ALA A 450 -34.03 57.98 -28.55
C ALA A 450 -33.09 56.77 -28.60
N ILE A 451 -31.96 56.89 -29.32
CA ILE A 451 -30.93 55.83 -29.38
C ILE A 451 -30.34 55.57 -28.00
N THR A 452 -29.96 56.64 -27.27
CA THR A 452 -29.44 56.54 -25.91
C THR A 452 -30.45 55.89 -24.97
N LYS A 453 -31.74 56.24 -25.08
CA LYS A 453 -32.81 55.65 -24.26
C LYS A 453 -32.95 54.15 -24.53
N THR A 454 -32.87 53.74 -25.79
CA THR A 454 -32.96 52.34 -26.22
C THR A 454 -31.73 51.53 -25.77
N ALA A 455 -30.53 52.08 -25.94
CA ALA A 455 -29.30 51.44 -25.47
C ALA A 455 -29.27 51.30 -23.94
N ARG A 456 -29.72 52.34 -23.21
CA ARG A 456 -29.85 52.28 -21.74
C ARG A 456 -30.91 51.28 -21.28
N SER A 457 -32.08 51.19 -21.94
CA SER A 457 -33.09 50.20 -21.56
C SER A 457 -32.59 48.77 -21.80
N ALA A 458 -31.88 48.51 -22.90
CA ALA A 458 -31.28 47.21 -23.16
C ALA A 458 -30.19 46.83 -22.14
N SER A 459 -29.32 47.77 -21.73
CA SER A 459 -28.35 47.52 -20.65
C SER A 459 -29.02 47.32 -19.29
N LEU A 460 -30.17 47.95 -19.04
CA LEU A 460 -30.94 47.72 -17.81
C LEU A 460 -31.59 46.34 -17.77
N LYS A 461 -32.09 45.86 -18.92
CA LYS A 461 -32.58 44.47 -19.06
C LYS A 461 -31.47 43.46 -18.77
N PHE A 462 -30.25 43.73 -19.25
CA PHE A 462 -29.10 42.91 -18.87
C PHE A 462 -28.91 42.87 -17.34
N LEU A 463 -28.95 44.03 -16.68
CA LEU A 463 -28.83 44.11 -15.22
C LEU A 463 -29.97 43.37 -14.49
N SER A 464 -31.20 43.40 -15.00
CA SER A 464 -32.33 42.69 -14.38
C SER A 464 -32.22 41.17 -14.51
N VAL A 465 -31.66 40.67 -15.61
CA VAL A 465 -31.37 39.23 -15.80
C VAL A 465 -30.25 38.77 -14.86
N MET A 466 -29.24 39.62 -14.63
CA MET A 466 -28.09 39.30 -13.77
C MET A 466 -28.29 39.57 -12.27
N ALA A 467 -29.41 40.17 -11.87
CA ALA A 467 -29.65 40.56 -10.48
C ALA A 467 -29.99 39.37 -9.57
N ALA A 468 -30.63 38.33 -10.11
CA ALA A 468 -31.10 37.18 -9.33
C ALA A 468 -31.10 35.88 -10.15
N ILE A 469 -30.91 34.77 -9.45
CA ILE A 469 -30.97 33.41 -9.99
C ILE A 469 -32.42 32.94 -10.09
N ARG A 470 -32.87 32.55 -11.29
CA ARG A 470 -34.26 32.10 -11.55
C ARG A 470 -34.32 30.63 -11.98
N LEU A 471 -33.96 29.73 -11.07
CA LEU A 471 -34.03 28.29 -11.29
C LEU A 471 -35.42 27.69 -11.04
N GLU A 472 -36.30 28.42 -10.35
CA GLU A 472 -37.70 28.04 -10.08
C GLU A 472 -38.68 28.97 -10.81
N ASP A 473 -39.89 28.50 -11.12
CA ASP A 473 -40.84 29.17 -12.06
C ASP A 473 -41.60 30.34 -11.44
N GLU A 474 -41.02 30.88 -10.38
CA GLU A 474 -41.55 32.01 -9.63
C GLU A 474 -41.30 33.27 -10.48
N GLY A 475 -42.38 33.79 -11.07
CA GLY A 475 -42.33 35.04 -11.81
C GLY A 475 -41.84 36.18 -10.92
N ASP A 476 -40.92 37.01 -11.43
CA ASP A 476 -40.36 38.12 -10.67
C ASP A 476 -40.70 39.49 -11.29
N SER A 477 -40.73 40.51 -10.44
CA SER A 477 -41.03 41.90 -10.83
C SER A 477 -39.77 42.78 -10.88
N ILE A 478 -38.57 42.17 -10.89
CA ILE A 478 -37.29 42.86 -10.76
C ILE A 478 -37.06 43.84 -11.91
N GLU A 479 -37.31 43.44 -13.17
CA GLU A 479 -37.15 44.31 -14.33
C GLU A 479 -38.05 45.56 -14.23
N LYS A 480 -39.33 45.38 -13.90
CA LYS A 480 -40.29 46.47 -13.74
C LYS A 480 -39.88 47.42 -12.62
N THR A 481 -39.45 46.87 -11.49
CA THR A 481 -38.99 47.64 -10.32
C THR A 481 -37.73 48.45 -10.63
N LEU A 482 -36.75 47.85 -11.34
CA LEU A 482 -35.53 48.53 -11.75
C LEU A 482 -35.81 49.62 -12.79
N ALA A 483 -36.67 49.37 -13.77
CA ALA A 483 -37.06 50.37 -14.78
C ALA A 483 -37.69 51.61 -14.13
N LEU A 484 -38.66 51.40 -13.24
CA LEU A 484 -39.33 52.48 -12.51
C LEU A 484 -38.37 53.28 -11.61
N ALA A 485 -37.47 52.58 -10.90
CA ALA A 485 -36.56 53.22 -9.95
C ALA A 485 -35.37 53.95 -10.60
N LEU A 486 -34.90 53.49 -11.76
CA LEU A 486 -33.60 53.89 -12.31
C LEU A 486 -33.66 54.68 -13.62
N VAL A 487 -34.75 54.56 -14.40
CA VAL A 487 -34.92 55.22 -15.70
C VAL A 487 -35.90 56.38 -15.62
N ASP A 488 -37.07 56.18 -15.03
CA ASP A 488 -38.16 57.18 -15.07
C ASP A 488 -38.09 58.24 -13.96
N GLY A 489 -37.18 58.11 -12.99
CA GLY A 489 -36.85 59.15 -12.01
C GLY A 489 -37.99 59.56 -11.07
N LYS A 490 -39.19 58.98 -11.17
CA LYS A 490 -40.29 59.23 -10.24
C LYS A 490 -40.02 58.51 -8.92
N SER A 491 -39.58 59.26 -7.92
CA SER A 491 -39.76 58.88 -6.51
C SER A 491 -41.25 59.04 -6.14
N GLY A 492 -42.11 58.22 -6.72
CA GLY A 492 -43.52 58.13 -6.34
C GLY A 492 -43.69 57.00 -5.35
N ALA A 493 -43.88 57.34 -4.08
CA ALA A 493 -44.45 56.44 -3.08
C ALA A 493 -45.84 55.95 -3.53
N SER A 494 -46.21 54.74 -3.09
CA SER A 494 -47.37 53.91 -3.48
C SER A 494 -47.17 53.19 -4.83
N THR A 495 -47.36 51.87 -4.95
CA THR A 495 -48.43 51.05 -4.38
C THR A 495 -48.06 49.56 -4.33
N SER A 496 -48.61 48.87 -3.33
CA SER A 496 -48.92 47.44 -3.24
C SER A 496 -47.80 46.45 -2.93
N GLU A 497 -47.75 46.09 -1.65
CA GLU A 497 -47.29 44.80 -1.14
C GLU A 497 -47.97 43.66 -1.93
N SER A 498 -47.25 43.04 -2.85
CA SER A 498 -47.39 41.62 -3.18
C SER A 498 -46.13 41.17 -3.92
N SER A 499 -45.48 40.14 -3.37
CA SER A 499 -44.36 39.35 -3.92
C SER A 499 -43.02 40.04 -4.26
N THR A 500 -42.44 40.85 -3.36
CA THR A 500 -41.08 41.42 -3.52
C THR A 500 -39.95 40.73 -2.75
N SER A 501 -40.17 39.52 -2.24
CA SER A 501 -39.16 38.78 -1.48
C SER A 501 -38.46 37.74 -2.36
N VAL A 502 -37.49 38.16 -3.19
CA VAL A 502 -36.50 37.21 -3.70
C VAL A 502 -35.65 36.77 -2.50
N PRO A 503 -35.52 35.46 -2.23
CA PRO A 503 -34.69 34.98 -1.13
C PRO A 503 -33.25 35.51 -1.25
N ALA A 504 -32.64 35.87 -0.11
CA ALA A 504 -31.27 36.39 -0.08
C ALA A 504 -30.26 35.42 -0.74
N LEU A 505 -30.53 34.12 -0.69
CA LEU A 505 -29.71 33.06 -1.31
C LEU A 505 -29.71 33.11 -2.84
N LYS A 506 -30.80 33.61 -3.45
CA LYS A 506 -30.99 33.69 -4.91
C LYS A 506 -30.63 35.08 -5.47
N THR A 507 -30.24 36.02 -4.61
CA THR A 507 -29.86 37.38 -5.01
C THR A 507 -28.36 37.42 -5.35
N LEU A 508 -28.03 37.76 -6.61
CA LEU A 508 -26.65 37.90 -7.08
C LEU A 508 -26.13 39.31 -6.83
N ILE A 509 -26.97 40.31 -7.12
CA ILE A 509 -26.66 41.72 -6.99
C ILE A 509 -27.73 42.34 -6.10
N THR A 510 -27.31 42.89 -4.97
CA THR A 510 -28.24 43.53 -4.04
C THR A 510 -28.86 44.78 -4.66
N PRO A 511 -30.08 45.17 -4.27
CA PRO A 511 -30.71 46.39 -4.79
C PRO A 511 -29.85 47.67 -4.61
N VAL A 512 -29.03 47.72 -3.55
CA VAL A 512 -28.07 48.81 -3.31
C VAL A 512 -26.94 48.79 -4.34
N GLN A 513 -26.38 47.62 -4.63
CA GLN A 513 -25.36 47.45 -5.67
C GLN A 513 -25.93 47.75 -7.06
N CYS A 514 -27.17 47.33 -7.38
CA CYS A 514 -27.83 47.68 -8.64
C CYS A 514 -27.90 49.20 -8.84
N LYS A 515 -28.28 49.96 -7.79
CA LYS A 515 -28.29 51.43 -7.84
C LYS A 515 -26.90 52.03 -8.06
N SER A 516 -25.89 51.49 -7.37
CA SER A 516 -24.49 51.95 -7.51
C SER A 516 -23.94 51.68 -8.91
N LEU A 517 -24.07 50.44 -9.39
CA LEU A 517 -23.66 50.00 -10.73
C LEU A 517 -24.34 50.83 -11.82
N TRP A 518 -25.63 51.12 -11.67
CA TRP A 518 -26.36 51.95 -12.63
C TRP A 518 -25.88 53.41 -12.65
N ARG A 519 -25.52 53.99 -11.50
CA ARG A 519 -24.93 55.34 -11.45
C ARG A 519 -23.56 55.37 -12.12
N GLN A 520 -22.72 54.37 -11.82
CA GLN A 520 -21.40 54.24 -12.44
C GLN A 520 -21.51 54.06 -13.96
N PHE A 521 -22.39 53.16 -14.42
CA PHE A 521 -22.69 52.95 -15.82
C PHE A 521 -23.16 54.23 -16.52
N LYS A 522 -24.08 54.99 -15.90
CA LYS A 522 -24.54 56.28 -16.45
C LYS A 522 -23.38 57.27 -16.61
N SER A 523 -22.56 57.43 -15.57
CA SER A 523 -21.38 58.33 -15.60
C SER A 523 -20.40 57.96 -16.73
N GLU A 524 -20.06 56.67 -16.84
CA GLU A 524 -19.08 56.20 -17.84
C GLU A 524 -19.62 56.25 -19.28
N THR A 525 -20.93 56.11 -19.48
CA THR A 525 -21.58 56.22 -20.80
C THR A 525 -21.99 57.65 -21.17
N GLU A 526 -22.05 58.57 -20.21
CA GLU A 526 -22.41 59.96 -20.46
C GLU A 526 -21.35 60.69 -21.30
N TYR A 527 -20.07 60.36 -21.10
CA TYR A 527 -18.98 60.87 -21.92
C TYR A 527 -19.15 60.50 -23.40
N THR A 528 -19.46 59.23 -23.70
CA THR A 528 -19.67 58.75 -25.08
C THR A 528 -20.91 59.38 -25.72
N VAL A 529 -21.99 59.57 -24.96
CA VAL A 529 -23.18 60.27 -25.46
C VAL A 529 -22.87 61.75 -25.74
N THR A 530 -22.12 62.42 -24.88
CA THR A 530 -21.74 63.83 -25.05
C THR A 530 -20.82 64.00 -26.27
N GLN A 531 -19.89 63.08 -26.47
CA GLN A 531 -19.02 63.05 -27.65
C GLN A 531 -19.82 62.88 -28.95
N ALA A 532 -20.83 62.02 -28.96
CA ALA A 532 -21.72 61.85 -30.10
C ALA A 532 -22.53 63.13 -30.42
N ILE A 533 -23.04 63.82 -29.40
CA ILE A 533 -23.74 65.11 -29.56
C ILE A 533 -22.79 66.15 -30.14
N ALA A 534 -21.57 66.27 -29.62
CA ALA A 534 -20.57 67.20 -30.13
C ALA A 534 -20.19 66.89 -31.59
N ALA A 535 -20.04 65.60 -31.95
CA ALA A 535 -19.79 65.17 -33.32
C ALA A 535 -20.96 65.52 -34.26
N GLN A 536 -22.20 65.33 -33.81
CA GLN A 536 -23.39 65.70 -34.56
C GLN A 536 -23.51 67.22 -34.78
N GLU A 537 -23.22 68.02 -33.75
CA GLU A 537 -23.17 69.48 -33.85
C GLU A 537 -22.08 69.95 -34.81
N ALA A 538 -20.90 69.34 -34.76
CA ALA A 538 -19.81 69.63 -35.69
C ALA A 538 -20.21 69.30 -37.14
N SER A 539 -20.87 68.16 -37.37
CA SER A 539 -21.39 67.78 -38.70
C SER A 539 -22.49 68.74 -39.19
N ARG A 540 -23.35 69.26 -38.30
CA ARG A 540 -24.34 70.27 -38.68
C ARG A 540 -23.69 71.61 -39.03
N ARG A 541 -22.66 72.02 -38.27
CA ARG A 541 -21.90 73.24 -38.55
C ARG A 541 -21.14 73.14 -39.88
N SER A 542 -20.53 72.00 -40.20
CA SER A 542 -19.85 71.80 -41.48
C SER A 542 -20.83 71.81 -42.66
N ASN A 543 -22.02 71.23 -42.51
CA ASN A 543 -23.04 71.22 -43.57
C ASN A 543 -23.66 72.60 -43.84
N ASN A 544 -23.61 73.52 -42.86
CA ASN A 544 -24.02 74.92 -43.02
C ASN A 544 -22.87 75.85 -43.43
N TRP A 545 -21.64 75.33 -43.54
CA TRP A 545 -20.48 76.12 -43.93
C TRP A 545 -20.40 76.20 -45.46
N LEU A 546 -21.01 77.25 -46.03
CA LEU A 546 -20.69 77.69 -47.39
C LEU A 546 -19.28 78.27 -47.38
N PRO A 547 -18.35 77.90 -48.29
CA PRO A 547 -17.06 78.55 -48.36
C PRO A 547 -17.29 80.07 -48.52
N PRO A 548 -16.46 80.93 -47.87
CA PRO A 548 -16.56 82.37 -48.05
C PRO A 548 -16.66 82.72 -49.55
N PRO A 549 -17.33 83.80 -49.97
CA PRO A 549 -17.51 84.07 -51.40
C PRO A 549 -16.18 84.27 -52.15
N TRP A 550 -15.12 84.67 -51.45
CA TRP A 550 -13.84 85.06 -52.05
C TRP A 550 -13.06 83.90 -52.69
N PRO A 551 -12.96 82.66 -52.16
CA PRO A 551 -12.36 81.53 -52.89
C PRO A 551 -13.14 81.16 -54.15
N THR A 552 -14.47 81.24 -54.13
CA THR A 552 -15.31 80.95 -55.30
C THR A 552 -15.15 82.03 -56.38
N VAL A 553 -15.05 83.30 -55.98
CA VAL A 553 -14.74 84.42 -56.88
C VAL A 553 -13.29 84.35 -57.38
N ALA A 554 -12.33 83.98 -56.54
CA ALA A 554 -10.93 83.81 -56.91
C ALA A 554 -10.72 82.68 -57.94
N LEU A 555 -11.49 81.59 -57.83
CA LEU A 555 -11.46 80.47 -58.79
C LEU A 555 -12.01 80.85 -60.17
N VAL A 556 -13.03 81.72 -60.21
CA VAL A 556 -13.64 82.21 -61.45
C VAL A 556 -12.78 83.27 -62.14
N VAL A 557 -12.03 84.08 -61.39
CA VAL A 557 -11.20 85.17 -61.93
C VAL A 557 -9.77 84.74 -62.30
N LEU A 558 -9.12 83.87 -61.52
CA LEU A 558 -7.70 83.49 -61.70
C LEU A 558 -7.50 82.16 -62.47
N GLY A 559 -8.53 81.32 -62.60
CA GLY A 559 -8.41 79.97 -63.13
C GLY A 559 -7.71 78.99 -62.16
N PHE A 560 -8.06 77.71 -62.26
CA PHE A 560 -7.70 76.66 -61.28
C PHE A 560 -6.18 76.52 -61.02
N ASN A 561 -5.36 76.83 -62.02
CA ASN A 561 -3.91 76.64 -61.94
C ASN A 561 -3.21 77.72 -61.09
N GLU A 562 -3.67 78.97 -61.10
CA GLU A 562 -3.06 80.06 -60.32
C GLU A 562 -3.51 80.08 -58.85
N PHE A 563 -4.72 79.60 -58.55
CA PHE A 563 -5.23 79.48 -57.18
C PHE A 563 -4.42 78.47 -56.35
N MET A 564 -4.00 77.34 -56.95
CA MET A 564 -3.14 76.35 -56.30
C MET A 564 -1.72 76.87 -56.01
N THR A 565 -1.20 77.83 -56.78
CA THR A 565 0.08 78.48 -56.49
C THR A 565 -0.01 79.48 -55.33
N LEU A 566 -1.16 80.12 -55.12
CA LEU A 566 -1.36 81.10 -54.06
C LEU A 566 -1.53 80.46 -52.68
N LEU A 567 -2.18 79.29 -52.61
CA LEU A 567 -2.29 78.48 -51.37
C LEU A 567 -0.96 77.85 -50.93
N ARG A 568 0.00 77.68 -51.85
CA ARG A 568 1.27 77.00 -51.57
C ARG A 568 2.41 77.94 -51.14
N LYS A 569 2.19 79.27 -51.13
CA LYS A 569 3.18 80.27 -50.68
C LYS A 569 2.53 81.52 -50.05
N PRO A 570 2.51 81.67 -48.72
CA PRO A 570 2.36 82.99 -48.11
C PRO A 570 3.73 83.69 -48.08
N PHE A 571 3.85 84.87 -48.70
CA PHE A 571 5.01 85.80 -48.62
C PHE A 571 5.37 86.07 -47.13
N GLY A 572 6.62 86.17 -46.64
CA GLY A 572 7.95 86.31 -47.23
C GLY A 572 8.68 87.54 -46.63
N CYS A 573 9.53 87.36 -45.60
CA CYS A 573 10.57 88.30 -45.07
C CYS A 573 11.27 87.62 -43.87
N ASN A 574 12.58 87.65 -43.59
CA ASN A 574 13.82 87.88 -44.31
C ASN A 574 14.95 87.42 -43.35
N TRP A 575 15.97 86.69 -43.85
CA TRP A 575 17.40 86.59 -43.44
C TRP A 575 17.88 86.36 -41.98
N THR A 576 18.75 85.32 -41.87
CA THR A 576 19.99 85.14 -41.05
C THR A 576 19.96 84.93 -39.52
N SER A 577 20.03 83.65 -39.12
CA SER A 577 20.93 82.93 -38.16
C SER A 577 22.04 83.71 -37.38
N PRO A 578 22.60 83.21 -36.23
CA PRO A 578 22.18 82.13 -35.29
C PRO A 578 22.33 82.49 -33.77
N VAL A 579 22.02 81.49 -32.93
CA VAL A 579 22.67 81.10 -31.65
C VAL A 579 21.82 81.22 -30.36
N ASN A 580 21.74 80.06 -29.70
CA ASN A 580 21.56 79.74 -28.28
C ASN A 580 20.18 79.33 -27.71
N SER A 581 20.20 78.07 -27.28
CA SER A 581 19.63 77.50 -26.05
C SER A 581 18.12 77.39 -25.90
N ALA A 582 17.62 76.15 -25.87
CA ALA A 582 17.35 75.44 -24.60
C ALA A 582 16.33 74.31 -24.81
N MET A 583 16.89 73.11 -24.81
CA MET A 583 16.43 71.87 -24.16
C MET A 583 15.17 71.96 -23.28
N VAL A 584 14.18 71.11 -23.60
CA VAL A 584 13.11 70.66 -22.70
C VAL A 584 13.51 69.31 -22.11
N LEU A 585 13.56 69.23 -20.78
CA LEU A 585 13.41 68.04 -19.94
C LEU A 585 12.14 68.28 -19.10
N PHE A 586 11.29 67.31 -18.78
CA PHE A 586 11.39 66.39 -17.63
C PHE A 586 10.15 65.46 -17.68
N LEU A 587 10.33 64.13 -17.67
CA LEU A 587 10.18 63.18 -16.54
C LEU A 587 8.74 62.78 -16.16
N ASP A 588 8.47 61.47 -16.12
CA ASP A 588 8.48 60.66 -14.87
C ASP A 588 8.26 59.17 -15.26
N PHE A 589 9.15 58.23 -14.95
CA PHE A 589 9.56 57.59 -13.68
C PHE A 589 8.71 56.38 -13.25
N SER A 590 9.47 55.31 -12.94
CA SER A 590 9.17 54.22 -11.99
C SER A 590 8.31 53.05 -12.45
N LEU A 591 8.57 51.78 -12.11
CA LEU A 591 9.65 51.10 -11.36
C LEU A 591 9.45 49.57 -11.57
N TYR A 592 10.56 48.82 -11.51
CA TYR A 592 10.75 47.35 -11.35
C TYR A 592 9.93 46.71 -10.17
N PRO A 593 9.99 45.39 -9.84
CA PRO A 593 10.89 44.28 -10.28
C PRO A 593 10.27 42.87 -10.45
N GLN A 594 11.10 41.88 -10.86
CA GLN A 594 11.30 40.50 -10.29
C GLN A 594 11.59 39.45 -11.40
N SER A 595 12.85 39.03 -11.57
CA SER A 595 13.55 37.89 -10.92
C SER A 595 13.18 36.53 -11.57
N SER A 596 14.00 36.02 -12.51
CA SER A 596 15.11 35.05 -12.31
C SER A 596 14.69 33.58 -12.28
N PHE A 597 15.29 32.77 -13.16
CA PHE A 597 15.97 31.46 -12.94
C PHE A 597 15.88 30.56 -14.17
N LEU A 598 17.03 30.18 -14.73
CA LEU A 598 17.41 28.78 -14.94
C LEU A 598 18.91 28.70 -15.29
N LEU A 599 19.64 28.07 -14.36
CA LEU A 599 21.02 27.61 -14.49
C LEU A 599 21.11 26.41 -15.45
N SER A 600 22.31 26.23 -16.04
CA SER A 600 22.93 24.91 -16.16
C SER A 600 23.78 24.63 -14.92
#